data_AF-A0A9E0LHK3-F1
#
_entry.id   AF-A0A9E0LHK3-F1
#
_cell.length_a   1.000
_cell.length_b   1.000
_cell.length_c   1.000
_cell.angle_alpha   90.00
_cell.angle_beta   90.00
_cell.angle_gamma   90.00
#
_symmetry.space_group_name_H-M   'P 1'
#
loop_
_entity.id
_entity.type
_entity.pdbx_description
1 polymer ?
#
loop_
_entity_poly.entity_id
_entity_poly.type
_entity_poly.pdbx_seq_one_letter_code
_entity_poly.pdbx_strand_id
1 'polypeptide(L)'
;MTSTKHPELQEKKVEQAAGHSDSVIGGQAITKPEDNRIFLLDKSSSVGVKSLDLGKVDIYQAHSKSNNEKSDKAVVDEYIVKPGDSFSRIAKQLAGKDGTPQDTERLIKEIVQLNGWKDASHPLHPGDRVKVPGDKAADAKPEDQKLQEAKEKLTKQAEEKFKDDPTKLGQFKENMRSFEERAGRDNLSPTEIAKTYKEIDRLLEAKGDTPLKPEQRKNLAEQIIRQAADPSTIDQGAHSTCSMATVETRMYTRNPSDAARLVADVALTGQYVATDGRRVRINPGAHNESRNSTTNDGERSHASEIFQVTGVNLHIDQENRKTNPRGQLRYEQHTIQPGSAGTGERIIDYSSKPPRVVENDPQINRENLGNLRDVYSAITGKKEEGIAIAHDSETVDKSDGVTRITSEQHLNDALAQAKKDGKMPLIVAVDATVEPFWTDSGSGTAGGSGGGHVVTITDYIAGTPAKVTIDNQWGKRADHDAARPLPVHDLYQSIKGKSHVITELEKDVTAAKEAGCPDQYKELDLARLKFQDGQTTLDDFEKEVIRLAKEVEEMPDDDNRKRSTERLRSTMDTIQLAVILKVLRQEKKASTRKGSSPLDDWHL
;
A
#
# COMPACT_ATOMS: atom_id res chain seq x y z
N MET A 1 -19.74 13.42 61.56
CA MET A 1 -19.18 12.09 61.26
C MET A 1 -20.33 11.18 60.87
N THR A 2 -20.66 11.14 59.58
CA THR A 2 -21.77 10.34 59.05
C THR A 2 -21.21 9.42 57.99
N SER A 3 -21.24 8.14 58.32
CA SER A 3 -20.75 7.01 57.53
C SER A 3 -21.81 6.61 56.51
N THR A 4 -21.46 6.71 55.23
CA THR A 4 -22.28 6.23 54.11
C THR A 4 -21.82 4.83 53.72
N LYS A 5 -22.71 3.85 53.90
CA LYS A 5 -22.54 2.47 53.44
C LYS A 5 -22.83 2.38 51.93
N HIS A 6 -21.94 1.73 51.20
CA HIS A 6 -22.18 1.23 49.85
C HIS A 6 -23.04 -0.04 49.88
N PRO A 7 -23.93 -0.28 48.90
CA PRO A 7 -24.57 -1.58 48.72
C PRO A 7 -23.74 -2.49 47.80
N GLU A 8 -23.57 -3.74 48.25
CA GLU A 8 -23.09 -4.89 47.49
C GLU A 8 -24.05 -5.22 46.32
N LEU A 9 -23.48 -5.41 45.12
CA LEU A 9 -24.16 -6.02 43.99
C LEU A 9 -23.74 -7.48 43.91
N GLN A 10 -24.71 -8.38 44.06
CA GLN A 10 -24.55 -9.83 43.86
C GLN A 10 -24.50 -10.14 42.36
N GLU A 11 -23.42 -10.80 41.94
CA GLU A 11 -23.26 -11.35 40.59
C GLU A 11 -24.21 -12.55 40.38
N LYS A 12 -25.02 -12.48 39.33
CA LYS A 12 -25.90 -13.56 38.88
C LYS A 12 -25.15 -14.38 37.84
N LYS A 13 -24.71 -15.58 38.24
CA LYS A 13 -24.17 -16.63 37.37
C LYS A 13 -25.26 -17.09 36.39
N VAL A 14 -25.01 -16.99 35.08
CA VAL A 14 -25.83 -17.63 34.05
C VAL A 14 -25.03 -18.78 33.46
N GLU A 15 -25.51 -19.99 33.69
CA GLU A 15 -25.06 -21.22 33.03
C GLU A 15 -25.58 -21.23 31.58
N GLN A 16 -24.67 -21.33 30.61
CA GLN A 16 -25.03 -21.66 29.23
C GLN A 16 -24.95 -23.17 29.04
N ALA A 17 -26.10 -23.77 28.74
CA ALA A 17 -26.22 -25.16 28.36
C ALA A 17 -25.72 -25.38 26.92
N ALA A 18 -24.95 -26.45 26.74
CA ALA A 18 -24.52 -26.96 25.45
C ALA A 18 -25.71 -27.55 24.67
N GLY A 19 -25.91 -27.07 23.44
CA GLY A 19 -26.82 -27.65 22.45
C GLY A 19 -26.05 -28.09 21.22
N HIS A 20 -26.00 -29.40 21.00
CA HIS A 20 -25.47 -30.06 19.81
C HIS A 20 -26.45 -29.98 18.63
N SER A 21 -25.88 -29.77 17.43
CA SER A 21 -26.26 -30.28 16.10
C SER A 21 -27.73 -30.41 15.69
N ASP A 22 -28.09 -29.78 14.57
CA ASP A 22 -28.31 -30.58 13.35
C ASP A 22 -28.17 -29.75 12.06
N SER A 23 -27.50 -30.40 11.12
CA SER A 23 -27.11 -29.95 9.79
C SER A 23 -28.25 -30.08 8.77
N VAL A 24 -28.40 -29.09 7.89
CA VAL A 24 -28.85 -29.33 6.50
C VAL A 24 -27.96 -28.50 5.57
N ILE A 25 -27.01 -29.18 4.94
CA ILE A 25 -26.09 -28.63 3.92
C ILE A 25 -26.75 -28.80 2.55
N GLY A 26 -27.05 -27.70 1.88
CA GLY A 26 -27.23 -27.65 0.43
C GLY A 26 -25.86 -27.49 -0.23
N GLY A 27 -25.30 -28.58 -0.75
CA GLY A 27 -23.99 -28.59 -1.41
C GLY A 27 -24.04 -27.97 -2.81
N GLN A 28 -23.28 -26.88 -3.02
CA GLN A 28 -22.71 -26.57 -4.33
C GLN A 28 -21.25 -26.99 -4.31
N ALA A 29 -20.89 -27.87 -5.24
CA ALA A 29 -19.55 -28.37 -5.43
C ALA A 29 -18.63 -27.25 -5.95
N ILE A 30 -17.72 -26.77 -5.10
CA ILE A 30 -16.56 -25.98 -5.52
C ILE A 30 -15.49 -26.99 -5.93
N THR A 31 -15.26 -27.13 -7.23
CA THR A 31 -14.10 -27.86 -7.77
C THR A 31 -12.83 -27.05 -7.49
N LYS A 32 -11.85 -27.70 -6.85
CA LYS A 32 -10.52 -27.13 -6.56
C LYS A 32 -9.76 -26.79 -7.85
N PRO A 33 -8.94 -25.72 -7.89
CA PRO A 33 -8.10 -25.39 -9.04
C PRO A 33 -6.74 -26.10 -8.90
N GLU A 34 -6.70 -27.43 -9.03
CA GLU A 34 -5.45 -28.19 -9.04
C GLU A 34 -5.46 -29.20 -10.18
N ASP A 35 -5.32 -28.74 -11.42
CA ASP A 35 -4.96 -29.58 -12.56
C ASP A 35 -4.41 -28.71 -13.71
N ASN A 36 -3.15 -28.28 -13.59
CA ASN A 36 -2.38 -27.76 -14.72
C ASN A 36 -1.90 -28.93 -15.59
N ARG A 37 -2.84 -29.62 -16.25
CA ARG A 37 -2.55 -30.60 -17.30
C ARG A 37 -2.96 -30.00 -18.63
N ILE A 38 -1.97 -29.62 -19.43
CA ILE A 38 -2.18 -29.25 -20.82
C ILE A 38 -2.39 -30.56 -21.60
N PHE A 39 -3.60 -30.79 -22.11
CA PHE A 39 -3.86 -31.85 -23.09
C PHE A 39 -3.58 -31.29 -24.49
N LEU A 40 -2.47 -31.71 -25.09
CA LEU A 40 -2.26 -31.53 -26.52
C LEU A 40 -3.08 -32.58 -27.27
N LEU A 41 -4.08 -32.11 -28.02
CA LEU A 41 -4.86 -32.94 -28.93
C LEU A 41 -4.02 -33.19 -30.20
N ASP A 42 -3.29 -34.30 -30.23
CA ASP A 42 -2.69 -34.78 -31.48
C ASP A 42 -3.67 -35.75 -32.16
N LYS A 43 -4.18 -35.34 -33.32
CA LYS A 43 -5.04 -36.16 -34.17
C LYS A 43 -4.16 -37.08 -35.03
N SER A 44 -3.46 -38.03 -34.41
CA SER A 44 -3.15 -39.32 -35.06
C SER A 44 -2.44 -40.27 -34.11
N SER A 45 -2.82 -41.55 -34.21
CA SER A 45 -2.19 -42.73 -33.60
C SER A 45 -2.56 -43.07 -32.16
N SER A 46 -3.31 -44.17 -32.06
CA SER A 46 -3.51 -44.99 -30.87
C SER A 46 -2.19 -45.68 -30.50
N VAL A 47 -1.60 -45.35 -29.34
CA VAL A 47 -0.93 -46.26 -28.36
C VAL A 47 -0.35 -45.40 -27.22
N GLY A 48 -0.83 -45.63 -25.98
CA GLY A 48 -0.11 -45.36 -24.72
C GLY A 48 0.01 -43.90 -24.26
N VAL A 49 -0.82 -43.49 -23.30
CA VAL A 49 -0.65 -42.23 -22.56
C VAL A 49 0.54 -42.36 -21.61
N LYS A 50 1.62 -41.60 -21.84
CA LYS A 50 2.67 -41.35 -20.85
C LYS A 50 2.44 -39.97 -20.23
N SER A 51 2.24 -39.93 -18.91
CA SER A 51 2.21 -38.67 -18.15
C SER A 51 3.63 -38.11 -18.04
N LEU A 52 3.83 -36.86 -18.44
CA LEU A 52 5.07 -36.12 -18.18
C LEU A 52 4.96 -35.43 -16.81
N ASP A 53 5.87 -35.73 -15.90
CA ASP A 53 6.00 -35.06 -14.61
C ASP A 53 6.90 -33.81 -14.77
N LEU A 54 6.28 -32.63 -14.79
CA LEU A 54 6.98 -31.35 -14.95
C LEU A 54 7.75 -30.92 -13.69
N GLY A 55 7.59 -31.61 -12.56
CA GLY A 55 8.35 -31.34 -11.32
C GLY A 55 9.82 -31.77 -11.37
N LYS A 56 10.27 -32.37 -12.48
CA LYS A 56 11.67 -32.82 -12.69
C LYS A 56 12.34 -32.20 -13.91
N VAL A 57 11.71 -31.24 -14.56
CA VAL A 57 12.28 -30.57 -15.73
C VAL A 57 12.99 -29.29 -15.26
N ASP A 58 14.30 -29.38 -15.07
CA ASP A 58 15.16 -28.21 -14.88
C ASP A 58 15.37 -27.52 -16.24
N ILE A 59 14.52 -26.54 -16.53
CA ILE A 59 14.55 -25.76 -17.77
C ILE A 59 15.74 -24.79 -17.88
N TYR A 60 16.63 -24.74 -16.88
CA TYR A 60 17.80 -23.85 -16.88
C TYR A 60 19.14 -24.49 -17.27
N GLN A 61 19.19 -25.77 -17.66
CA GLN A 61 20.47 -26.42 -18.04
C GLN A 61 20.79 -26.53 -19.53
N ALA A 62 19.99 -25.96 -20.43
CA ALA A 62 20.29 -25.98 -21.86
C ALA A 62 20.56 -24.58 -22.42
N HIS A 63 21.81 -24.11 -22.29
CA HIS A 63 22.58 -23.32 -23.28
C HIS A 63 23.71 -22.52 -22.62
N SER A 64 24.91 -23.11 -22.51
CA SER A 64 26.19 -22.36 -22.58
C SER A 64 27.39 -23.32 -22.72
N LYS A 65 27.49 -24.00 -23.86
CA LYS A 65 28.78 -24.50 -24.34
C LYS A 65 29.14 -23.76 -25.62
N SER A 66 29.79 -22.61 -25.45
CA SER A 66 30.62 -22.01 -26.50
C SER A 66 31.92 -21.48 -25.89
N ASN A 67 33.00 -22.19 -26.22
CA ASN A 67 34.39 -21.75 -26.35
C ASN A 67 34.99 -20.83 -25.27
N ASN A 68 35.80 -21.47 -24.43
CA ASN A 68 37.02 -20.91 -23.86
C ASN A 68 37.92 -20.31 -24.95
N GLU A 69 38.15 -19.01 -24.87
CA GLU A 69 39.46 -18.35 -24.92
C GLU A 69 39.22 -16.83 -24.85
N LYS A 70 39.31 -16.24 -23.65
CA LYS A 70 39.42 -14.79 -23.50
C LYS A 70 40.59 -14.49 -22.58
N SER A 71 41.57 -13.78 -23.14
CA SER A 71 42.63 -13.13 -22.39
C SER A 71 42.03 -12.06 -21.48
N ASP A 72 42.23 -12.19 -20.17
CA ASP A 72 41.92 -11.17 -19.16
C ASP A 72 42.86 -9.96 -19.31
N LYS A 73 42.69 -9.19 -20.38
CA LYS A 73 43.24 -7.84 -20.45
C LYS A 73 42.22 -6.91 -19.82
N ALA A 74 42.55 -6.39 -18.64
CA ALA A 74 41.78 -5.34 -17.99
C ALA A 74 41.43 -4.24 -19.00
N VAL A 75 40.18 -3.81 -19.03
CA VAL A 75 39.78 -2.62 -19.80
C VAL A 75 40.48 -1.43 -19.15
N VAL A 76 41.28 -0.71 -19.94
CA VAL A 76 42.05 0.45 -19.49
C VAL A 76 41.53 1.67 -20.24
N ASP A 77 41.03 2.66 -19.51
CA ASP A 77 40.66 3.95 -20.07
C ASP A 77 41.82 4.94 -19.93
N GLU A 78 41.81 5.99 -20.75
CA GLU A 78 42.73 7.12 -20.62
C GLU A 78 42.02 8.30 -19.94
N TYR A 79 42.58 8.76 -18.81
CA TYR A 79 42.18 9.99 -18.14
C TYR A 79 43.17 11.11 -18.46
N ILE A 80 42.67 12.28 -18.84
CA ILE A 80 43.49 13.48 -19.07
C ILE A 80 43.57 14.29 -17.78
N VAL A 81 44.77 14.42 -17.21
CA VAL A 81 45.04 15.13 -15.95
C VAL A 81 44.68 16.60 -16.08
N LYS A 82 43.90 17.12 -15.13
CA LYS A 82 43.49 18.54 -15.08
C LYS A 82 44.34 19.33 -14.06
N PRO A 83 44.40 20.67 -14.17
CA PRO A 83 45.03 21.51 -13.15
C PRO A 83 44.49 21.23 -11.75
N GLY A 84 45.39 20.87 -10.82
CA GLY A 84 45.04 20.57 -9.42
C GLY A 84 44.58 19.14 -9.16
N ASP A 85 44.67 18.25 -10.15
CA ASP A 85 44.48 16.82 -9.95
C ASP A 85 45.66 16.20 -9.19
N SER A 86 45.32 15.25 -8.32
CA SER A 86 46.25 14.35 -7.66
C SER A 86 45.71 12.92 -7.80
N PHE A 87 46.53 11.91 -7.54
CA PHE A 87 46.07 10.51 -7.53
C PHE A 87 44.82 10.30 -6.68
N SER A 88 44.79 10.88 -5.47
CA SER A 88 43.63 10.78 -4.58
C SER A 88 42.38 11.45 -5.15
N ARG A 89 42.54 12.57 -5.87
CA ARG A 89 41.41 13.28 -6.48
C ARG A 89 40.83 12.50 -7.65
N ILE A 90 41.70 11.99 -8.53
CA ILE A 90 41.33 11.15 -9.66
C ILE A 90 40.66 9.87 -9.16
N ALA A 91 41.28 9.16 -8.20
CA ALA A 91 40.73 7.95 -7.62
C ALA A 91 39.38 8.16 -6.93
N LYS A 92 39.20 9.27 -6.20
CA LYS A 92 37.92 9.60 -5.56
C LYS A 92 36.83 9.90 -6.58
N GLN A 93 37.19 10.54 -7.70
CA GLN A 93 36.25 10.78 -8.79
C GLN A 93 35.82 9.47 -9.46
N LEU A 94 36.77 8.55 -9.68
CA LEU A 94 36.49 7.22 -10.24
C LEU A 94 35.70 6.33 -9.28
N ALA A 95 35.90 6.46 -7.96
CA ALA A 95 35.15 5.70 -6.95
C ALA A 95 33.66 6.07 -6.84
N GLY A 96 33.26 7.21 -7.42
CA GLY A 96 31.89 7.72 -7.33
C GLY A 96 31.55 8.29 -5.95
N LYS A 97 30.30 8.77 -5.81
CA LYS A 97 29.82 9.44 -4.58
C LYS A 97 29.78 8.52 -3.36
N ASP A 98 29.61 7.22 -3.57
CA ASP A 98 29.50 6.21 -2.52
C ASP A 98 30.83 5.50 -2.23
N GLY A 99 31.93 5.91 -2.89
CA GLY A 99 33.24 5.30 -2.75
C GLY A 99 33.83 5.47 -1.35
N THR A 100 34.28 4.37 -0.76
CA THR A 100 34.92 4.39 0.56
C THR A 100 36.38 4.87 0.47
N PRO A 101 37.02 5.27 1.59
CA PRO A 101 38.46 5.52 1.62
C PRO A 101 39.30 4.33 1.14
N GLN A 102 38.84 3.10 1.38
CA GLN A 102 39.51 1.88 0.94
C GLN A 102 39.43 1.72 -0.59
N ASP A 103 38.28 2.05 -1.20
CA ASP A 103 38.13 2.05 -2.66
C ASP A 103 39.06 3.07 -3.32
N THR A 104 39.18 4.25 -2.70
CA THR A 104 40.10 5.29 -3.16
C THR A 104 41.55 4.82 -3.10
N GLU A 105 41.98 4.21 -1.99
CA GLU A 105 43.35 3.70 -1.84
C GLU A 105 43.66 2.57 -2.83
N ARG A 106 42.69 1.67 -3.06
CA ARG A 106 42.80 0.61 -4.07
C ARG A 106 43.00 1.18 -5.46
N LEU A 107 42.17 2.16 -5.86
CA LEU A 107 42.24 2.80 -7.18
C LEU A 107 43.57 3.54 -7.37
N ILE A 108 44.12 4.19 -6.34
CA ILE A 108 45.44 4.83 -6.42
C ILE A 108 46.53 3.79 -6.77
N LYS A 109 46.55 2.66 -6.06
CA LYS A 109 47.54 1.58 -6.31
C LYS A 109 47.42 1.04 -7.72
N GLU A 110 46.19 0.90 -8.20
CA GLU A 110 45.92 0.39 -9.54
C GLU A 110 46.35 1.36 -10.65
N ILE A 111 46.07 2.65 -10.51
CA ILE A 111 46.54 3.69 -11.44
C ILE A 111 48.07 3.67 -11.50
N VAL A 112 48.76 3.59 -10.35
CA VAL A 112 50.22 3.51 -10.29
C VAL A 112 50.73 2.29 -11.07
N GLN A 113 50.11 1.13 -10.86
CA GLN A 113 50.49 -0.12 -11.53
C GLN A 113 50.25 -0.07 -13.04
N LEU A 114 49.09 0.42 -13.50
CA LEU A 114 48.72 0.50 -14.92
C LEU A 114 49.66 1.38 -15.74
N ASN A 115 50.28 2.37 -15.11
CA ASN A 115 51.23 3.28 -15.75
C ASN A 115 52.70 2.89 -15.52
N GLY A 116 52.96 1.78 -14.82
CA GLY A 116 54.33 1.31 -14.54
C GLY A 116 55.11 2.24 -13.60
N TRP A 117 54.42 2.96 -12.71
CA TRP A 117 55.04 3.87 -11.76
C TRP A 117 55.43 3.14 -10.47
N LYS A 118 56.42 3.67 -9.77
CA LYS A 118 56.94 3.07 -8.53
C LYS A 118 55.97 3.21 -7.36
N ASP A 119 55.33 4.37 -7.24
CA ASP A 119 54.39 4.71 -6.19
C ASP A 119 53.56 5.96 -6.58
N ALA A 120 52.66 6.39 -5.68
CA ALA A 120 51.78 7.53 -5.87
C ALA A 120 52.46 8.90 -5.68
N SER A 121 53.79 8.95 -5.53
CA SER A 121 54.55 10.21 -5.51
C SER A 121 54.96 10.67 -6.90
N HIS A 122 54.66 9.89 -7.94
CA HIS A 122 54.92 10.29 -9.32
C HIS A 122 54.25 11.65 -9.63
N PRO A 123 54.98 12.63 -10.19
CA PRO A 123 54.40 13.92 -10.51
C PRO A 123 53.37 13.76 -11.62
N LEU A 124 52.18 14.34 -11.44
CA LEU A 124 51.15 14.45 -12.47
C LEU A 124 51.12 15.89 -12.99
N HIS A 125 51.24 16.07 -14.30
CA HIS A 125 51.18 17.37 -14.94
C HIS A 125 49.87 17.53 -15.72
N PRO A 126 49.25 18.72 -15.72
CA PRO A 126 48.05 18.97 -16.52
C PRO A 126 48.29 18.66 -18.01
N GLY A 127 47.40 17.86 -18.60
CA GLY A 127 47.51 17.37 -19.97
C GLY A 127 48.09 15.96 -20.09
N ASP A 128 48.69 15.41 -19.03
CA ASP A 128 49.16 14.02 -19.02
C ASP A 128 48.00 13.06 -19.27
N ARG A 129 48.27 12.01 -20.05
CA ARG A 129 47.35 10.89 -20.25
C ARG A 129 47.72 9.77 -19.32
N VAL A 130 46.84 9.51 -18.37
CA VAL A 130 47.04 8.51 -17.33
C VAL A 130 46.11 7.35 -17.62
N LYS A 131 46.68 6.15 -17.70
CA LYS A 131 45.90 4.93 -17.77
C LYS A 131 45.17 4.75 -16.45
N VAL A 132 43.86 4.81 -16.48
CA VAL A 132 43.02 4.53 -15.32
C VAL A 132 42.32 3.19 -15.53
N PRO A 133 41.93 2.50 -14.44
CA PRO A 133 41.07 1.33 -14.58
C PRO A 133 39.82 1.77 -15.33
N GLY A 134 39.62 1.25 -16.55
CA GLY A 134 38.40 1.56 -17.31
C GLY A 134 37.22 0.94 -16.58
N ASP A 135 36.11 1.68 -16.46
CA ASP A 135 34.97 1.43 -15.57
C ASP A 135 34.96 0.03 -14.98
N LYS A 136 35.70 -0.15 -13.88
CA LYS A 136 35.85 -1.44 -13.22
C LYS A 136 34.62 -1.72 -12.35
N ALA A 137 33.50 -1.95 -13.03
CA ALA A 137 32.54 -2.94 -12.59
C ALA A 137 33.16 -4.37 -12.54
N ALA A 138 34.38 -4.56 -13.09
CA ALA A 138 35.05 -5.87 -13.21
C ALA A 138 35.52 -6.51 -11.89
N ASP A 139 35.71 -5.73 -10.80
CA ASP A 139 36.02 -6.29 -9.47
C ASP A 139 34.80 -6.31 -8.53
N ALA A 140 33.65 -5.80 -8.99
CA ALA A 140 32.39 -6.03 -8.31
C ALA A 140 31.85 -7.38 -8.80
N LYS A 141 31.56 -8.30 -7.87
CA LYS A 141 30.82 -9.52 -8.22
C LYS A 141 29.61 -9.14 -9.10
N PRO A 142 29.34 -9.89 -10.19
CA PRO A 142 28.15 -9.67 -11.01
C PRO A 142 26.91 -9.53 -10.13
N GLU A 143 25.97 -8.68 -10.51
CA GLU A 143 24.78 -8.41 -9.68
C GLU A 143 24.00 -9.70 -9.36
N ASP A 144 23.94 -10.62 -10.32
CA ASP A 144 23.34 -11.95 -10.15
C ASP A 144 24.04 -12.78 -9.07
N GLN A 145 25.37 -12.69 -8.98
CA GLN A 145 26.12 -13.38 -7.92
C GLN A 145 25.83 -12.76 -6.55
N LYS A 146 25.71 -11.43 -6.45
CA LYS A 146 25.33 -10.77 -5.19
C LYS A 146 23.93 -11.15 -4.75
N LEU A 147 22.98 -11.22 -5.68
CA LEU A 147 21.63 -11.69 -5.42
C LEU A 147 21.65 -13.14 -4.94
N GLN A 148 22.35 -14.03 -5.64
CA GLN A 148 22.44 -15.44 -5.25
C GLN A 148 23.02 -15.61 -3.84
N GLU A 149 24.09 -14.89 -3.49
CA GLU A 149 24.68 -14.92 -2.15
C GLU A 149 23.71 -14.40 -1.08
N ALA A 150 23.00 -13.31 -1.35
CA ALA A 150 21.99 -12.76 -0.44
C ALA A 150 20.82 -13.73 -0.23
N LYS A 151 20.36 -14.38 -1.32
CA LYS A 151 19.30 -15.39 -1.30
C LYS A 151 19.70 -16.62 -0.49
N GLU A 152 20.88 -17.17 -0.74
CA GLU A 152 21.41 -18.34 -0.01
C GLU A 152 21.56 -18.03 1.47
N LYS A 153 22.12 -16.85 1.80
CA LYS A 153 22.26 -16.41 3.19
C LYS A 153 20.91 -16.31 3.88
N LEU A 154 19.95 -15.60 3.28
CA LEU A 154 18.63 -15.41 3.86
C LEU A 154 17.87 -16.75 3.98
N THR A 155 17.99 -17.63 2.99
CA THR A 155 17.38 -18.97 3.02
C THR A 155 17.91 -19.77 4.20
N LYS A 156 19.22 -19.78 4.41
CA LYS A 156 19.85 -20.49 5.54
C LYS A 156 19.42 -19.90 6.88
N GLN A 157 19.37 -18.57 7.00
CA GLN A 157 18.84 -17.93 8.21
C GLN A 157 17.39 -18.31 8.45
N ALA A 158 16.54 -18.28 7.42
CA ALA A 158 15.15 -18.67 7.54
C ALA A 158 15.02 -20.14 7.99
N GLU A 159 15.77 -21.07 7.40
CA GLU A 159 15.78 -22.48 7.81
C GLU A 159 16.15 -22.66 9.28
N GLU A 160 17.13 -21.91 9.78
CA GLU A 160 17.53 -21.96 11.19
C GLU A 160 16.48 -21.34 12.12
N LYS A 161 15.91 -20.19 11.75
CA LYS A 161 15.01 -19.40 12.59
C LYS A 161 13.57 -19.93 12.62
N PHE A 162 13.14 -20.58 11.54
CA PHE A 162 11.80 -21.17 11.39
C PHE A 162 11.83 -22.71 11.44
N LYS A 163 12.93 -23.33 11.90
CA LYS A 163 13.06 -24.80 12.00
C LYS A 163 11.92 -25.48 12.77
N ASP A 164 11.34 -24.77 13.74
CA ASP A 164 10.27 -25.26 14.61
C ASP A 164 8.86 -24.97 14.03
N ASP A 165 8.78 -24.28 12.87
CA ASP A 165 7.54 -23.98 12.15
C ASP A 165 7.73 -24.17 10.62
N PRO A 166 7.64 -25.43 10.14
CA PRO A 166 7.83 -25.76 8.72
C PRO A 166 6.83 -25.06 7.79
N THR A 167 5.62 -24.77 8.28
CA THR A 167 4.59 -24.07 7.51
C THR A 167 5.02 -22.63 7.25
N LYS A 168 5.47 -21.90 8.28
CA LYS A 168 6.01 -20.55 8.11
C LYS A 168 7.27 -20.53 7.26
N LEU A 169 8.16 -21.51 7.42
CA LEU A 169 9.34 -21.62 6.56
C LEU A 169 8.95 -21.79 5.08
N GLY A 170 7.95 -22.64 4.81
CA GLY A 170 7.39 -22.82 3.47
C GLY A 170 6.83 -21.53 2.90
N GLN A 171 5.99 -20.82 3.66
CA GLN A 171 5.42 -19.54 3.26
C GLN A 171 6.50 -18.47 3.02
N PHE A 172 7.53 -18.43 3.87
CA PHE A 172 8.64 -17.49 3.75
C PHE A 172 9.41 -17.71 2.44
N LYS A 173 9.74 -18.97 2.11
CA LYS A 173 10.42 -19.33 0.86
C LYS A 173 9.54 -19.04 -0.37
N GLU A 174 8.25 -19.28 -0.25
CA GLU A 174 7.29 -18.97 -1.32
C GLU A 174 7.16 -17.46 -1.56
N ASN A 175 7.15 -16.65 -0.49
CA ASN A 175 7.18 -15.19 -0.60
C ASN A 175 8.51 -14.71 -1.21
N MET A 176 9.65 -15.33 -0.89
CA MET A 176 10.92 -15.02 -1.55
C MET A 176 10.85 -15.26 -3.07
N ARG A 177 10.31 -16.41 -3.48
CA ARG A 177 10.10 -16.74 -4.90
C ARG A 177 9.16 -15.75 -5.58
N SER A 178 8.00 -15.50 -4.97
CA SER A 178 7.01 -14.54 -5.49
C SER A 178 7.57 -13.12 -5.61
N PHE A 179 8.41 -12.69 -4.66
CA PHE A 179 9.10 -11.41 -4.76
C PHE A 179 10.06 -11.36 -5.95
N GLU A 180 10.88 -12.38 -6.18
CA GLU A 180 11.77 -12.43 -7.34
C GLU A 180 11.00 -12.42 -8.67
N GLU A 181 9.92 -13.18 -8.77
CA GLU A 181 9.05 -13.22 -9.96
C GLU A 181 8.40 -11.85 -10.23
N ARG A 182 7.87 -11.23 -9.18
CA ARG A 182 7.28 -9.88 -9.23
C ARG A 182 8.33 -8.83 -9.59
N ALA A 183 9.50 -8.89 -8.97
CA ALA A 183 10.63 -8.01 -9.25
C ALA A 183 11.09 -8.10 -10.71
N GLY A 184 11.12 -9.31 -11.29
CA GLY A 184 11.42 -9.50 -12.72
C GLY A 184 10.38 -8.86 -13.65
N ARG A 185 9.09 -8.99 -13.32
CA ARG A 185 7.99 -8.35 -14.06
C ARG A 185 8.07 -6.82 -14.02
N ASP A 186 8.42 -6.28 -12.85
CA ASP A 186 8.46 -4.85 -12.57
C ASP A 186 9.83 -4.22 -12.92
N ASN A 187 10.76 -5.00 -13.47
CA ASN A 187 12.13 -4.60 -13.82
C ASN A 187 12.93 -4.03 -12.64
N LEU A 188 12.76 -4.58 -11.44
CA LEU A 188 13.65 -4.28 -10.32
C LEU A 188 15.02 -4.93 -10.54
N SER A 189 16.08 -4.17 -10.27
CA SER A 189 17.45 -4.69 -10.41
C SER A 189 17.72 -5.84 -9.43
N PRO A 190 18.57 -6.82 -9.80
CA PRO A 190 19.04 -7.85 -8.86
C PRO A 190 19.67 -7.26 -7.60
N THR A 191 20.33 -6.11 -7.74
CA THR A 191 20.88 -5.35 -6.61
C THR A 191 19.81 -4.89 -5.61
N GLU A 192 18.63 -4.47 -6.09
CA GLU A 192 17.53 -4.05 -5.22
C GLU A 192 16.98 -5.24 -4.41
N ILE A 193 16.76 -6.38 -5.08
CA ILE A 193 16.32 -7.63 -4.44
C ILE A 193 17.33 -8.06 -3.36
N ALA A 194 18.62 -8.05 -3.70
CA ALA A 194 19.70 -8.42 -2.79
C ALA A 194 19.75 -7.50 -1.55
N LYS A 195 19.53 -6.18 -1.74
CA LYS A 195 19.45 -5.23 -0.62
C LYS A 195 18.23 -5.51 0.26
N THR A 196 17.05 -5.77 -0.33
CA THR A 196 15.86 -6.15 0.44
C THR A 196 16.12 -7.39 1.29
N TYR A 197 16.72 -8.44 0.72
CA TYR A 197 17.09 -9.64 1.46
C TYR A 197 18.06 -9.37 2.60
N LYS A 198 19.04 -8.48 2.38
CA LYS A 198 19.98 -8.06 3.43
C LYS A 198 19.27 -7.39 4.61
N GLU A 199 18.27 -6.54 4.36
CA GLU A 199 17.52 -5.87 5.44
C GLU A 199 16.66 -6.86 6.24
N ILE A 200 16.07 -7.86 5.58
CA ILE A 200 15.34 -8.95 6.24
C ILE A 200 16.30 -9.84 7.05
N ASP A 201 17.45 -10.16 6.48
CA ASP A 201 18.52 -10.94 7.13
C ASP A 201 19.02 -10.25 8.42
N ARG A 202 19.18 -8.91 8.42
CA ARG A 202 19.52 -8.13 9.62
C ARG A 202 18.55 -8.39 10.78
N LEU A 203 17.24 -8.51 10.51
CA LEU A 203 16.24 -8.80 11.54
C LEU A 203 16.40 -10.20 12.13
N LEU A 204 16.64 -11.20 11.28
CA LEU A 204 16.80 -12.60 11.66
C LEU A 204 18.12 -12.86 12.40
N GLU A 205 19.19 -12.17 12.02
CA GLU A 205 20.54 -12.29 12.63
C GLU A 205 20.65 -11.57 13.97
N ALA A 206 19.88 -10.50 14.18
CA ALA A 206 19.95 -9.69 15.39
C ALA A 206 19.74 -10.53 16.66
N LYS A 207 20.55 -10.23 17.68
CA LYS A 207 20.55 -10.91 18.99
C LYS A 207 19.94 -10.02 20.06
N GLY A 208 19.47 -10.65 21.14
CA GLY A 208 18.87 -9.98 22.29
C GLY A 208 17.36 -9.74 22.13
N ASP A 209 16.78 -9.22 23.21
CA ASP A 209 15.34 -9.05 23.40
C ASP A 209 14.88 -7.59 23.36
N THR A 210 15.79 -6.68 23.02
CA THR A 210 15.52 -5.24 22.94
C THR A 210 15.93 -4.67 21.58
N PRO A 211 15.16 -3.70 21.04
CA PRO A 211 13.89 -3.22 21.57
C PRO A 211 12.72 -4.20 21.32
N LEU A 212 12.87 -5.16 20.39
CA LEU A 212 11.92 -6.25 20.15
C LEU A 212 12.53 -7.62 20.48
N LYS A 213 11.68 -8.60 20.77
CA LYS A 213 12.08 -10.01 20.98
C LYS A 213 12.40 -10.71 19.65
N PRO A 214 13.19 -11.80 19.65
CA PRO A 214 13.49 -12.59 18.46
C PRO A 214 12.25 -13.02 17.67
N GLU A 215 11.20 -13.51 18.34
CA GLU A 215 9.96 -13.95 17.67
C GLU A 215 9.23 -12.80 16.96
N GLN A 216 9.27 -11.60 17.54
CA GLN A 216 8.68 -10.42 16.89
C GLN A 216 9.46 -10.03 15.63
N ARG A 217 10.81 -10.12 15.68
CA ARG A 217 11.65 -9.88 14.51
C ARG A 217 11.44 -10.92 13.40
N LYS A 218 11.18 -12.19 13.75
CA LYS A 218 10.81 -13.23 12.78
C LYS A 218 9.50 -12.90 12.08
N ASN A 219 8.47 -12.50 12.83
CA ASN A 219 7.19 -12.09 12.25
C ASN A 219 7.35 -10.86 11.34
N LEU A 220 8.17 -9.87 11.73
CA LEU A 220 8.47 -8.72 10.88
C LEU A 220 9.19 -9.13 9.59
N ALA A 221 10.18 -10.02 9.67
CA ALA A 221 10.87 -10.55 8.50
C ALA A 221 9.89 -11.24 7.52
N GLU A 222 8.96 -12.03 8.04
CA GLU A 222 7.88 -12.68 7.27
C GLU A 222 6.93 -11.65 6.61
N GLN A 223 6.53 -10.63 7.36
CA GLN A 223 5.64 -9.57 6.85
C GLN A 223 6.31 -8.73 5.76
N ILE A 224 7.58 -8.33 5.96
CA ILE A 224 8.35 -7.57 4.96
C ILE A 224 8.47 -8.37 3.66
N ILE A 225 8.82 -9.65 3.72
CA ILE A 225 8.96 -10.45 2.48
C ILE A 225 7.60 -10.68 1.82
N ARG A 226 6.51 -10.81 2.59
CA ARG A 226 5.15 -10.91 2.04
C ARG A 226 4.73 -9.63 1.32
N GLN A 227 4.96 -8.47 1.92
CA GLN A 227 4.67 -7.17 1.30
C GLN A 227 5.57 -6.89 0.09
N ALA A 228 6.81 -7.37 0.12
CA ALA A 228 7.67 -7.40 -1.05
C ALA A 228 7.25 -8.49 -2.07
N ALA A 229 6.51 -9.52 -1.71
CA ALA A 229 5.95 -10.43 -2.72
C ALA A 229 4.73 -9.80 -3.41
N ASP A 230 3.85 -9.20 -2.62
CA ASP A 230 2.56 -8.67 -3.01
C ASP A 230 2.26 -7.33 -2.29
N PRO A 231 2.66 -6.19 -2.88
CA PRO A 231 2.41 -4.87 -2.28
C PRO A 231 0.93 -4.52 -2.09
N SER A 232 -0.02 -5.17 -2.78
CA SER A 232 -1.46 -4.92 -2.56
C SER A 232 -2.00 -5.63 -1.31
N THR A 233 -1.12 -6.15 -0.44
CA THR A 233 -1.47 -6.65 0.89
C THR A 233 -1.23 -5.61 1.99
N ILE A 234 -0.94 -4.37 1.60
CA ILE A 234 -0.63 -3.26 2.49
C ILE A 234 -1.91 -2.45 2.73
N ASP A 235 -2.47 -2.63 3.92
CA ASP A 235 -3.68 -1.94 4.36
C ASP A 235 -3.41 -0.96 5.49
N GLN A 236 -4.27 0.05 5.60
CA GLN A 236 -4.25 0.98 6.74
C GLN A 236 -4.95 0.38 7.97
N GLY A 237 -5.81 -0.63 7.79
CA GLY A 237 -6.62 -1.15 8.88
C GLY A 237 -7.71 -0.18 9.35
N ALA A 238 -8.00 -0.21 10.64
CA ALA A 238 -8.94 0.73 11.26
C ALA A 238 -8.39 2.16 11.42
N HIS A 239 -7.20 2.46 10.89
CA HIS A 239 -6.42 3.65 11.20
C HIS A 239 -6.59 4.78 10.17
N SER A 240 -6.30 6.03 10.54
CA SER A 240 -6.42 7.20 9.63
C SER A 240 -5.15 7.41 8.78
N THR A 241 -4.52 6.33 8.34
CA THR A 241 -3.18 6.32 7.72
C THR A 241 -3.19 5.92 6.25
N CYS A 242 -4.34 6.02 5.55
CA CYS A 242 -4.48 5.76 4.11
C CYS A 242 -3.34 6.37 3.28
N SER A 243 -3.01 7.64 3.56
CA SER A 243 -1.97 8.38 2.87
C SER A 243 -0.57 7.77 3.04
N MET A 244 -0.24 7.21 4.20
CA MET A 244 1.02 6.49 4.42
C MET A 244 1.00 5.07 3.88
N ALA A 245 -0.14 4.39 3.93
CA ALA A 245 -0.30 3.07 3.32
C ALA A 245 -0.06 3.13 1.80
N THR A 246 -0.55 4.17 1.09
CA THR A 246 -0.23 4.35 -0.34
C THR A 246 1.26 4.63 -0.61
N VAL A 247 1.94 5.37 0.28
CA VAL A 247 3.40 5.56 0.20
C VAL A 247 4.12 4.23 0.44
N GLU A 248 3.66 3.41 1.38
CA GLU A 248 4.17 2.07 1.67
C GLU A 248 4.03 1.13 0.46
N THR A 249 2.83 1.06 -0.16
CA THR A 249 2.61 0.29 -1.40
C THR A 249 3.57 0.73 -2.50
N ARG A 250 3.68 2.04 -2.75
CA ARG A 250 4.63 2.59 -3.74
C ARG A 250 6.07 2.18 -3.43
N MET A 251 6.47 2.26 -2.16
CA MET A 251 7.81 1.93 -1.71
C MET A 251 8.14 0.46 -1.89
N TYR A 252 7.27 -0.47 -1.48
CA TYR A 252 7.50 -1.90 -1.74
C TYR A 252 7.45 -2.25 -3.23
N THR A 253 6.71 -1.47 -4.03
CA THR A 253 6.70 -1.66 -5.47
C THR A 253 8.03 -1.23 -6.11
N ARG A 254 8.57 -0.07 -5.74
CA ARG A 254 9.67 0.58 -6.46
C ARG A 254 11.05 0.56 -5.77
N ASN A 255 11.06 0.57 -4.44
CA ASN A 255 12.27 0.60 -3.59
C ASN A 255 12.09 -0.30 -2.35
N PRO A 256 11.78 -1.60 -2.52
CA PRO A 256 11.50 -2.48 -1.39
C PRO A 256 12.63 -2.56 -0.37
N SER A 257 13.88 -2.31 -0.77
CA SER A 257 15.01 -2.31 0.16
C SER A 257 14.96 -1.13 1.14
N ASP A 258 14.51 0.04 0.70
CA ASP A 258 14.38 1.21 1.56
C ASP A 258 13.21 1.08 2.54
N ALA A 259 12.09 0.45 2.12
CA ALA A 259 10.98 0.11 3.01
C ALA A 259 11.43 -0.90 4.10
N ALA A 260 12.09 -1.99 3.67
CA ALA A 260 12.63 -2.99 4.58
C ALA A 260 13.65 -2.40 5.56
N ARG A 261 14.54 -1.51 5.10
CA ARG A 261 15.52 -0.80 5.93
C ARG A 261 14.83 0.02 7.01
N LEU A 262 13.79 0.78 6.67
CA LEU A 262 13.04 1.58 7.63
C LEU A 262 12.46 0.69 8.73
N VAL A 263 11.76 -0.38 8.36
CA VAL A 263 11.16 -1.31 9.33
C VAL A 263 12.24 -1.95 10.21
N ALA A 264 13.34 -2.42 9.59
CA ALA A 264 14.46 -3.03 10.30
C ALA A 264 15.14 -2.06 11.28
N ASP A 265 15.40 -0.82 10.88
CA ASP A 265 16.06 0.18 11.74
C ASP A 265 15.22 0.49 12.98
N VAL A 266 13.90 0.68 12.82
CA VAL A 266 12.99 0.90 13.96
C VAL A 266 12.90 -0.35 14.84
N ALA A 267 12.72 -1.53 14.25
CA ALA A 267 12.62 -2.79 14.98
C ALA A 267 13.89 -3.14 15.79
N LEU A 268 15.06 -2.68 15.33
CA LEU A 268 16.35 -2.94 15.98
C LEU A 268 16.81 -1.83 16.91
N THR A 269 16.32 -0.60 16.75
CA THR A 269 16.87 0.56 17.49
C THR A 269 15.83 1.48 18.12
N GLY A 270 14.55 1.33 17.81
CA GLY A 270 13.47 2.23 18.24
C GLY A 270 13.53 3.62 17.59
N GLN A 271 14.29 3.76 16.50
CA GLN A 271 14.44 5.01 15.77
C GLN A 271 14.72 4.75 14.30
N TYR A 272 14.40 5.74 13.47
CA TYR A 272 14.75 5.76 12.05
C TYR A 272 15.58 7.00 11.74
N VAL A 273 16.57 6.84 10.85
CA VAL A 273 17.38 7.94 10.31
C VAL A 273 17.14 8.02 8.81
N ALA A 274 16.48 9.10 8.40
CA ALA A 274 16.22 9.40 7.00
C ALA A 274 17.51 9.75 6.25
N THR A 275 17.46 9.69 4.92
CA THR A 275 18.60 9.95 4.04
C THR A 275 19.09 11.39 4.10
N ASP A 276 18.22 12.32 4.50
CA ASP A 276 18.55 13.73 4.74
C ASP A 276 19.08 14.01 6.18
N GLY A 277 19.27 12.96 6.98
CA GLY A 277 19.77 13.04 8.34
C GLY A 277 18.71 13.38 9.40
N ARG A 278 17.42 13.52 9.04
CA ARG A 278 16.34 13.58 10.04
C ARG A 278 16.32 12.29 10.85
N ARG A 279 16.00 12.42 12.14
CA ARG A 279 15.92 11.31 13.08
C ARG A 279 14.59 11.36 13.81
N VAL A 280 13.83 10.28 13.73
CA VAL A 280 12.56 10.11 14.44
C VAL A 280 12.64 8.91 15.37
N ARG A 281 12.04 9.03 16.56
CA ARG A 281 11.94 7.94 17.54
C ARG A 281 10.54 7.36 17.48
N ILE A 282 10.46 6.03 17.46
CA ILE A 282 9.22 5.30 17.24
C ILE A 282 9.16 4.18 18.28
N ASN A 283 7.98 3.95 18.86
CA ASN A 283 7.75 2.75 19.65
C ASN A 283 7.70 1.55 18.69
N PRO A 284 8.66 0.60 18.75
CA PRO A 284 8.68 -0.51 17.80
C PRO A 284 7.68 -1.61 18.13
N GLY A 285 7.02 -1.56 19.30
CA GLY A 285 6.04 -2.58 19.70
C GLY A 285 4.75 -2.50 18.89
N ALA A 286 4.12 -3.66 18.68
CA ALA A 286 2.83 -3.79 18.00
C ALA A 286 1.64 -3.35 18.88
N HIS A 287 0.64 -2.72 18.26
CA HIS A 287 -0.59 -2.28 18.94
C HIS A 287 -1.84 -2.85 18.27
N ASN A 288 -2.87 -3.12 19.08
CA ASN A 288 -4.20 -3.53 18.61
C ASN A 288 -4.16 -4.67 17.58
N GLU A 289 -4.75 -4.48 16.39
CA GLU A 289 -4.77 -5.45 15.29
C GLU A 289 -3.38 -5.87 14.81
N SER A 290 -2.39 -4.98 14.89
CA SER A 290 -1.01 -5.26 14.47
C SER A 290 -0.31 -6.30 15.36
N ARG A 291 -0.90 -6.68 16.51
CA ARG A 291 -0.38 -7.73 17.41
C ARG A 291 -0.62 -9.13 16.87
N ASN A 292 -1.56 -9.29 15.95
CA ASN A 292 -1.87 -10.59 15.37
C ASN A 292 -0.64 -11.10 14.59
N SER A 293 -0.24 -12.35 14.86
CA SER A 293 0.86 -12.98 14.11
C SER A 293 0.48 -13.23 12.66
N THR A 294 -0.81 -13.41 12.38
CA THR A 294 -1.41 -13.48 11.05
C THR A 294 -2.20 -12.19 10.80
N THR A 295 -1.85 -11.44 9.77
CA THR A 295 -2.63 -10.28 9.32
C THR A 295 -3.73 -10.77 8.39
N ASN A 296 -4.99 -10.48 8.73
CA ASN A 296 -6.10 -10.70 7.79
C ASN A 296 -6.10 -9.61 6.71
N ASP A 297 -6.79 -9.89 5.60
CA ASP A 297 -7.06 -8.88 4.57
C ASP A 297 -7.78 -7.66 5.16
N GLY A 298 -7.35 -6.46 4.80
CA GLY A 298 -7.89 -5.21 5.36
C GLY A 298 -7.36 -4.84 6.75
N GLU A 299 -6.54 -5.66 7.41
CA GLU A 299 -5.90 -5.33 8.69
C GLU A 299 -4.49 -4.78 8.50
N ARG A 300 -4.07 -3.86 9.39
CA ARG A 300 -2.70 -3.36 9.40
C ARG A 300 -1.74 -4.36 10.05
N SER A 301 -0.71 -4.76 9.31
CA SER A 301 0.37 -5.60 9.85
C SER A 301 1.29 -4.84 10.82
N HIS A 302 2.12 -5.54 11.60
CA HIS A 302 3.12 -4.89 12.47
C HIS A 302 4.18 -4.14 11.65
N ALA A 303 4.62 -4.70 10.52
CA ALA A 303 5.53 -4.02 9.59
C ALA A 303 4.91 -2.72 9.04
N SER A 304 3.63 -2.76 8.66
CA SER A 304 2.88 -1.58 8.21
C SER A 304 2.69 -0.54 9.30
N GLU A 305 2.39 -0.94 10.54
CA GLU A 305 2.33 0.02 11.65
C GLU A 305 3.66 0.75 11.84
N ILE A 306 4.79 0.01 11.84
CA ILE A 306 6.12 0.62 11.94
C ILE A 306 6.34 1.59 10.77
N PHE A 307 6.06 1.17 9.54
CA PHE A 307 6.27 1.98 8.35
C PHE A 307 5.43 3.27 8.39
N GLN A 308 4.11 3.12 8.58
CA GLN A 308 3.16 4.22 8.48
C GLN A 308 3.36 5.23 9.62
N VAL A 309 3.53 4.78 10.88
CA VAL A 309 3.81 5.68 12.01
C VAL A 309 5.14 6.42 11.83
N THR A 310 6.15 5.76 11.27
CA THR A 310 7.44 6.41 10.95
C THR A 310 7.27 7.46 9.85
N GLY A 311 6.51 7.16 8.80
CA GLY A 311 6.20 8.08 7.70
C GLY A 311 5.52 9.36 8.21
N VAL A 312 4.50 9.23 9.07
CA VAL A 312 3.85 10.39 9.70
C VAL A 312 4.84 11.20 10.54
N ASN A 313 5.70 10.54 11.34
CA ASN A 313 6.69 11.28 12.15
C ASN A 313 7.75 11.99 11.31
N LEU A 314 8.10 11.49 10.11
CA LEU A 314 8.98 12.22 9.19
C LEU A 314 8.33 13.51 8.70
N HIS A 315 7.03 13.46 8.39
CA HIS A 315 6.24 14.65 8.07
C HIS A 315 6.17 15.62 9.27
N ILE A 316 5.85 15.13 10.47
CA ILE A 316 5.78 15.97 11.67
C ILE A 316 7.13 16.61 12.02
N ASP A 317 8.26 15.92 11.86
CA ASP A 317 9.59 16.53 12.07
C ASP A 317 9.83 17.70 11.09
N GLN A 318 9.29 17.62 9.86
CA GLN A 318 9.35 18.71 8.90
C GLN A 318 8.50 19.90 9.34
N GLU A 319 7.28 19.67 9.85
CA GLU A 319 6.43 20.74 10.40
C GLU A 319 7.04 21.38 11.64
N ASN A 320 7.56 20.58 12.58
CA ASN A 320 8.26 21.08 13.78
C ASN A 320 9.42 22.01 13.44
N ARG A 321 10.11 21.79 12.31
CA ARG A 321 11.23 22.65 11.88
C ARG A 321 10.80 24.00 11.33
N LYS A 322 9.52 24.18 10.98
CA LYS A 322 8.99 25.45 10.46
C LYS A 322 8.77 26.49 11.58
N THR A 323 8.73 26.08 12.84
CA THR A 323 8.51 26.99 13.98
C THR A 323 9.83 27.37 14.67
N ASN A 324 9.83 28.53 15.36
CA ASN A 324 10.94 28.97 16.20
C ASN A 324 10.45 29.41 17.60
N PRO A 325 10.74 28.66 18.68
CA PRO A 325 11.54 27.43 18.71
C PRO A 325 10.89 26.28 17.93
N ARG A 326 11.68 25.28 17.58
CA ARG A 326 11.16 24.07 16.90
C ARG A 326 10.03 23.45 17.71
N GLY A 327 9.00 23.01 17.01
CA GLY A 327 7.88 22.28 17.58
C GLY A 327 8.35 20.97 18.23
N GLN A 328 7.52 20.44 19.12
CA GLN A 328 7.78 19.18 19.82
C GLN A 328 6.63 18.19 19.63
N LEU A 329 5.99 18.25 18.47
CA LEU A 329 4.93 17.32 18.09
C LEU A 329 5.51 15.94 17.78
N ARG A 330 4.79 14.88 18.12
CA ARG A 330 5.08 13.49 17.76
C ARG A 330 3.80 12.75 17.46
N TYR A 331 3.83 11.85 16.48
CA TYR A 331 2.73 10.92 16.23
C TYR A 331 3.00 9.60 16.93
N GLU A 332 2.11 9.19 17.82
CA GLU A 332 2.29 8.00 18.65
C GLU A 332 1.04 7.11 18.59
N GLN A 333 1.27 5.80 18.57
CA GLN A 333 0.25 4.78 18.69
C GLN A 333 0.18 4.33 20.16
N HIS A 334 -1.00 4.48 20.77
CA HIS A 334 -1.28 4.02 22.12
C HIS A 334 -2.24 2.83 22.12
N THR A 335 -2.25 2.08 23.23
CA THR A 335 -3.30 1.08 23.47
C THR A 335 -4.65 1.75 23.64
N ILE A 336 -5.64 1.25 22.92
CA ILE A 336 -7.03 1.70 23.03
C ILE A 336 -7.59 1.24 24.38
N GLN A 337 -8.27 2.12 25.11
CA GLN A 337 -9.00 1.70 26.30
C GLN A 337 -10.25 0.92 25.87
N PRO A 338 -10.58 -0.22 26.51
CA PRO A 338 -11.80 -0.96 26.20
C PRO A 338 -13.02 -0.04 26.17
N GLY A 339 -13.77 -0.05 25.06
CA GLY A 339 -14.96 0.79 24.87
C GLY A 339 -14.70 2.19 24.31
N SER A 340 -13.46 2.58 24.03
CA SER A 340 -13.17 3.84 23.32
C SER A 340 -13.22 3.64 21.80
N ALA A 341 -13.85 4.57 21.08
CA ALA A 341 -14.05 4.52 19.63
C ALA A 341 -12.81 4.96 18.81
N GLY A 342 -11.65 5.11 19.43
CA GLY A 342 -10.45 5.63 18.79
C GLY A 342 -9.46 4.53 18.43
N THR A 343 -8.61 4.81 17.45
CA THR A 343 -7.57 3.88 16.95
C THR A 343 -6.34 3.81 17.86
N GLY A 344 -6.23 4.75 18.82
CA GLY A 344 -5.06 4.94 19.67
C GLY A 344 -3.99 5.86 19.09
N GLU A 345 -4.13 6.30 17.85
CA GLU A 345 -3.19 7.21 17.17
C GLU A 345 -3.40 8.66 17.61
N ARG A 346 -2.32 9.33 18.03
CA ARG A 346 -2.36 10.69 18.58
C ARG A 346 -1.17 11.50 18.10
N ILE A 347 -1.39 12.76 17.72
CA ILE A 347 -0.35 13.78 17.75
C ILE A 347 -0.28 14.34 19.17
N ILE A 348 0.90 14.26 19.78
CA ILE A 348 1.18 14.74 21.14
C ILE A 348 2.17 15.89 21.08
N ASP A 349 1.82 17.02 21.69
CA ASP A 349 2.71 18.13 21.93
C ASP A 349 3.46 17.97 23.26
N TYR A 350 4.78 17.84 23.16
CA TYR A 350 5.70 17.76 24.29
C TYR A 350 6.24 19.12 24.77
N SER A 351 5.79 20.23 24.18
CA SER A 351 6.19 21.59 24.61
C SER A 351 5.69 21.94 26.01
N SER A 352 4.63 21.29 26.49
CA SER A 352 4.07 21.46 27.82
C SER A 352 4.28 20.26 28.75
N LYS A 353 4.20 20.50 30.07
CA LYS A 353 4.20 19.45 31.10
C LYS A 353 2.88 19.52 31.90
N PRO A 354 2.02 18.50 31.86
CA PRO A 354 2.16 17.26 31.07
C PRO A 354 2.04 17.48 29.55
N PRO A 355 2.56 16.56 28.72
CA PRO A 355 2.30 16.56 27.28
C PRO A 355 0.79 16.55 26.98
N ARG A 356 0.39 17.13 25.85
CA ARG A 356 -1.02 17.27 25.47
C ARG A 356 -1.28 16.60 24.14
N VAL A 357 -2.37 15.83 24.07
CA VAL A 357 -2.92 15.38 22.78
C VAL A 357 -3.47 16.60 22.06
N VAL A 358 -3.03 16.85 20.83
CA VAL A 358 -3.49 17.97 20.01
C VAL A 358 -4.42 17.52 18.90
N GLU A 359 -4.21 16.33 18.35
CA GLU A 359 -4.95 15.83 17.18
C GLU A 359 -4.88 14.28 17.17
N ASN A 360 -5.83 13.62 16.49
CA ASN A 360 -5.83 12.17 16.26
C ASN A 360 -5.51 11.81 14.79
N ASP A 361 -5.62 12.78 13.88
CA ASP A 361 -5.31 12.66 12.45
C ASP A 361 -3.81 12.94 12.13
N PRO A 362 -3.19 12.23 11.17
CA PRO A 362 -1.81 12.51 10.72
C PRO A 362 -1.55 13.91 10.12
N GLN A 363 -2.60 14.68 9.83
CA GLN A 363 -2.55 15.99 9.16
C GLN A 363 -1.92 15.96 7.76
N ILE A 364 -2.02 14.83 7.07
CA ILE A 364 -1.66 14.70 5.66
C ILE A 364 -2.95 14.52 4.87
N ASN A 365 -3.41 15.59 4.25
CA ASN A 365 -4.69 15.70 3.59
C ASN A 365 -4.50 16.18 2.13
N ARG A 366 -5.62 16.42 1.45
CA ARG A 366 -5.63 16.83 0.05
C ARG A 366 -4.92 18.16 -0.18
N GLU A 367 -4.97 19.07 0.80
CA GLU A 367 -4.37 20.41 0.73
C GLU A 367 -2.83 20.38 0.77
N ASN A 368 -2.24 19.30 1.28
CA ASN A 368 -0.79 19.17 1.44
C ASN A 368 -0.23 17.83 0.92
N LEU A 369 -0.87 17.26 -0.10
CA LEU A 369 -0.56 15.94 -0.67
C LEU A 369 0.89 15.80 -1.18
N GLY A 370 1.57 16.91 -1.49
CA GLY A 370 2.99 16.93 -1.82
C GLY A 370 3.89 16.52 -0.65
N ASN A 371 3.40 16.56 0.59
CA ASN A 371 4.11 16.01 1.74
C ASN A 371 4.34 14.50 1.61
N LEU A 372 3.51 13.77 0.85
CA LEU A 372 3.75 12.35 0.57
C LEU A 372 5.05 12.14 -0.21
N ARG A 373 5.34 13.04 -1.15
CA ARG A 373 6.61 13.06 -1.88
C ARG A 373 7.77 13.38 -0.96
N ASP A 374 7.59 14.30 -0.02
CA ASP A 374 8.65 14.67 0.92
C ASP A 374 9.00 13.51 1.85
N VAL A 375 8.01 12.75 2.31
CA VAL A 375 8.22 11.51 3.08
C VAL A 375 8.93 10.46 2.22
N TYR A 376 8.45 10.19 1.00
CA TYR A 376 9.09 9.27 0.06
C TYR A 376 10.56 9.65 -0.21
N SER A 377 10.83 10.94 -0.40
CA SER A 377 12.18 11.46 -0.63
C SER A 377 13.07 11.34 0.61
N ALA A 378 12.52 11.54 1.81
CA ALA A 378 13.23 11.35 3.06
C ALA A 378 13.69 9.89 3.26
N ILE A 379 12.89 8.93 2.77
CA ILE A 379 13.18 7.51 2.94
C ILE A 379 14.19 7.04 1.90
N THR A 380 14.00 7.41 0.63
CA THR A 380 14.79 6.91 -0.51
C THR A 380 16.00 7.77 -0.86
N GLY A 381 15.99 9.05 -0.46
CA GLY A 381 16.93 10.06 -0.97
C GLY A 381 16.68 10.45 -2.43
N LYS A 382 15.62 9.94 -3.06
CA LYS A 382 15.25 10.23 -4.46
C LYS A 382 14.12 11.25 -4.48
N LYS A 383 14.30 12.30 -5.29
CA LYS A 383 13.23 13.27 -5.57
C LYS A 383 12.48 12.81 -6.83
N GLU A 384 11.22 12.43 -6.67
CA GLU A 384 10.32 12.12 -7.77
C GLU A 384 9.23 13.18 -7.88
N GLU A 385 8.86 13.54 -9.10
CA GLU A 385 7.79 14.50 -9.38
C GLU A 385 6.52 13.78 -9.82
N GLY A 386 5.37 14.38 -9.51
CA GLY A 386 4.06 13.87 -9.93
C GLY A 386 3.72 12.48 -9.40
N ILE A 387 4.17 12.13 -8.20
CA ILE A 387 3.86 10.83 -7.58
C ILE A 387 2.40 10.73 -7.14
N ALA A 388 1.74 11.88 -6.94
CA ALA A 388 0.35 11.98 -6.54
C ALA A 388 -0.49 12.74 -7.57
N ILE A 389 -1.77 12.41 -7.69
CA ILE A 389 -2.77 13.07 -8.53
C ILE A 389 -3.85 13.69 -7.63
N ALA A 390 -4.26 14.91 -7.93
CA ALA A 390 -5.41 15.55 -7.31
C ALA A 390 -6.10 16.52 -8.29
N HIS A 391 -7.39 16.79 -8.09
CA HIS A 391 -8.05 17.82 -8.89
C HIS A 391 -7.58 19.23 -8.48
N ASP A 392 -7.31 20.05 -9.50
CA ASP A 392 -6.86 21.42 -9.36
C ASP A 392 -7.93 22.30 -8.73
N SER A 393 -7.67 22.76 -7.50
CA SER A 393 -8.51 23.72 -6.76
C SER A 393 -7.64 24.82 -6.17
N GLU A 394 -8.24 25.82 -5.52
CA GLU A 394 -7.50 26.86 -4.80
C GLU A 394 -6.73 26.31 -3.60
N THR A 395 -7.25 25.26 -2.97
CA THR A 395 -6.71 24.68 -1.74
C THR A 395 -5.73 23.53 -1.97
N VAL A 396 -5.66 22.98 -3.19
CA VAL A 396 -4.77 21.84 -3.49
C VAL A 396 -3.31 22.25 -3.47
N ASP A 397 -2.46 21.33 -3.03
CA ASP A 397 -1.01 21.48 -3.03
C ASP A 397 -0.45 21.86 -4.42
N LYS A 398 0.31 22.96 -4.47
CA LYS A 398 0.91 23.51 -5.70
C LYS A 398 2.35 23.05 -5.94
N SER A 399 2.89 22.17 -5.09
CA SER A 399 4.20 21.58 -5.27
C SER A 399 4.28 20.69 -6.52
N ASP A 400 5.51 20.38 -6.91
CA ASP A 400 5.89 19.45 -7.98
C ASP A 400 5.67 17.97 -7.60
N GLY A 401 5.27 17.67 -6.37
CA GLY A 401 4.87 16.32 -5.96
C GLY A 401 3.50 15.90 -6.49
N VAL A 402 2.68 16.85 -6.93
CA VAL A 402 1.27 16.63 -7.28
C VAL A 402 1.00 17.02 -8.74
N THR A 403 0.53 16.06 -9.52
CA THR A 403 -0.06 16.27 -10.84
C THR A 403 -1.49 16.76 -10.66
N ARG A 404 -1.74 18.02 -11.02
CA ARG A 404 -3.04 18.68 -10.86
C ARG A 404 -3.88 18.53 -12.11
N ILE A 405 -5.04 17.90 -12.00
CA ILE A 405 -5.94 17.64 -13.12
C ILE A 405 -7.13 18.61 -13.15
N THR A 406 -7.51 19.04 -14.36
CA THR A 406 -8.59 20.01 -14.59
C THR A 406 -9.75 19.41 -15.39
N SER A 407 -9.55 18.25 -16.01
CA SER A 407 -10.54 17.53 -16.82
C SER A 407 -10.27 16.03 -16.81
N GLU A 408 -11.27 15.24 -17.21
CA GLU A 408 -11.12 13.79 -17.39
C GLU A 408 -10.09 13.44 -18.48
N GLN A 409 -10.02 14.24 -19.56
CA GLN A 409 -8.99 14.07 -20.58
C GLN A 409 -7.58 14.29 -20.00
N HIS A 410 -7.40 15.33 -19.18
CA HIS A 410 -6.12 15.59 -18.53
C HIS A 410 -5.73 14.44 -17.58
N LEU A 411 -6.68 13.84 -16.86
CA LEU A 411 -6.44 12.63 -16.07
C LEU A 411 -6.00 11.46 -16.96
N ASN A 412 -6.71 11.19 -18.06
CA ASN A 412 -6.33 10.14 -19.01
C ASN A 412 -4.90 10.34 -19.54
N ASP A 413 -4.56 11.55 -19.97
CA ASP A 413 -3.23 11.88 -20.51
C ASP A 413 -2.14 11.67 -19.44
N ALA A 414 -2.39 12.10 -18.21
CA ALA A 414 -1.46 11.93 -17.09
C ALA A 414 -1.22 10.44 -16.77
N LEU A 415 -2.27 9.63 -16.73
CA LEU A 415 -2.20 8.19 -16.47
C LEU A 415 -1.46 7.44 -17.59
N ALA A 416 -1.80 7.75 -18.85
CA ALA A 416 -1.14 7.17 -20.02
C ALA A 416 0.36 7.50 -20.03
N GLN A 417 0.71 8.75 -19.73
CA GLN A 417 2.10 9.20 -19.68
C GLN A 417 2.87 8.52 -18.53
N ALA A 418 2.27 8.41 -17.34
CA ALA A 418 2.93 7.75 -16.20
C ALA A 418 3.18 6.25 -16.44
N LYS A 419 2.23 5.55 -17.06
CA LYS A 419 2.42 4.15 -17.48
C LYS A 419 3.56 4.02 -18.50
N LYS A 420 3.56 4.88 -19.53
CA LYS A 420 4.61 4.90 -20.56
C LYS A 420 6.00 5.16 -19.97
N ASP A 421 6.09 6.03 -18.97
CA ASP A 421 7.36 6.40 -18.32
C ASP A 421 7.79 5.42 -17.23
N GLY A 422 7.04 4.34 -16.99
CA GLY A 422 7.33 3.39 -15.92
C GLY A 422 7.26 4.00 -14.51
N LYS A 423 6.42 5.03 -14.33
CA LYS A 423 6.26 5.77 -13.06
C LYS A 423 5.20 5.17 -12.12
N MET A 424 4.47 4.16 -12.59
CA MET A 424 3.48 3.44 -11.81
C MET A 424 4.10 2.74 -10.57
N PRO A 425 3.34 2.51 -9.50
CA PRO A 425 1.95 2.96 -9.29
C PRO A 425 1.84 4.48 -9.16
N LEU A 426 0.66 5.08 -8.97
CA LEU A 426 0.49 6.50 -8.61
C LEU A 426 -0.43 6.62 -7.40
N ILE A 427 -0.25 7.66 -6.61
CA ILE A 427 -1.13 7.98 -5.48
C ILE A 427 -2.24 8.91 -5.98
N VAL A 428 -3.48 8.75 -5.55
CA VAL A 428 -4.57 9.65 -5.94
C VAL A 428 -5.48 9.98 -4.75
N ALA A 429 -5.79 11.27 -4.59
CA ALA A 429 -6.77 11.71 -3.60
C ALA A 429 -8.19 11.69 -4.19
N VAL A 430 -9.10 11.01 -3.50
CA VAL A 430 -10.51 10.83 -3.86
C VAL A 430 -11.42 11.25 -2.71
N ASP A 431 -12.68 11.49 -3.00
CA ASP A 431 -13.73 11.64 -2.00
C ASP A 431 -14.40 10.28 -1.75
N ALA A 432 -14.18 9.69 -0.57
CA ALA A 432 -14.75 8.40 -0.20
C ALA A 432 -16.27 8.44 0.01
N THR A 433 -16.90 9.62 0.03
CA THR A 433 -18.36 9.74 0.07
C THR A 433 -19.00 9.56 -1.31
N VAL A 434 -18.20 9.50 -2.37
CA VAL A 434 -18.63 9.35 -3.76
C VAL A 434 -18.36 7.92 -4.23
N GLU A 435 -19.22 7.38 -5.12
CA GLU A 435 -18.99 6.07 -5.74
C GLU A 435 -17.71 6.05 -6.61
N PRO A 436 -17.04 4.89 -6.73
CA PRO A 436 -17.34 3.61 -6.09
C PRO A 436 -16.87 3.51 -4.62
N PHE A 437 -16.07 4.48 -4.16
CA PHE A 437 -15.34 4.39 -2.90
C PHE A 437 -16.26 4.40 -1.68
N TRP A 438 -17.47 4.96 -1.80
CA TRP A 438 -18.49 4.84 -0.78
C TRP A 438 -18.91 3.39 -0.54
N THR A 439 -19.24 2.65 -1.61
CA THR A 439 -19.55 1.22 -1.48
C THR A 439 -18.32 0.42 -1.05
N ASP A 440 -17.13 0.71 -1.60
CA ASP A 440 -15.90 0.02 -1.22
C ASP A 440 -15.57 0.18 0.28
N SER A 441 -15.93 1.31 0.88
CA SER A 441 -15.76 1.59 2.32
C SER A 441 -16.77 0.89 3.23
N GLY A 442 -17.63 0.03 2.67
CA GLY A 442 -18.75 -0.55 3.42
C GLY A 442 -19.75 0.52 3.85
N SER A 443 -20.05 1.49 2.97
CA SER A 443 -20.96 2.61 3.24
C SER A 443 -20.50 3.53 4.38
N GLY A 444 -19.21 3.89 4.37
CA GLY A 444 -18.62 4.81 5.34
C GLY A 444 -18.20 4.17 6.67
N THR A 445 -18.11 2.84 6.73
CA THR A 445 -17.74 2.11 7.96
C THR A 445 -16.24 1.84 8.07
N ALA A 446 -15.51 1.89 6.95
CA ALA A 446 -14.05 1.74 6.93
C ALA A 446 -13.33 2.94 7.59
N GLY A 447 -12.14 2.68 8.14
CA GLY A 447 -11.28 3.72 8.73
C GLY A 447 -10.92 4.79 7.69
N GLY A 448 -11.17 6.07 8.02
CA GLY A 448 -10.86 7.19 7.12
C GLY A 448 -11.86 7.42 5.97
N SER A 449 -13.00 6.74 5.94
CA SER A 449 -14.01 6.86 4.87
C SER A 449 -14.94 8.08 4.96
N GLY A 450 -14.86 8.88 6.03
CA GLY A 450 -15.77 10.00 6.30
C GLY A 450 -15.56 11.27 5.44
N GLY A 451 -14.78 11.20 4.37
CA GLY A 451 -14.43 12.36 3.54
C GLY A 451 -13.31 12.05 2.56
N GLY A 452 -12.22 12.80 2.61
CA GLY A 452 -11.06 12.58 1.75
C GLY A 452 -10.37 11.24 2.03
N HIS A 453 -10.08 10.49 0.97
CA HIS A 453 -9.33 9.23 1.00
C HIS A 453 -8.21 9.25 -0.03
N VAL A 454 -7.24 8.37 0.13
CA VAL A 454 -6.09 8.28 -0.76
C VAL A 454 -5.91 6.82 -1.16
N VAL A 455 -5.87 6.55 -2.47
CA VAL A 455 -5.71 5.21 -3.03
C VAL A 455 -4.52 5.10 -3.99
N THR A 456 -4.11 3.89 -4.31
CA THR A 456 -2.98 3.60 -5.20
C THR A 456 -3.47 3.11 -6.56
N ILE A 457 -3.24 3.88 -7.63
CA ILE A 457 -3.47 3.43 -9.01
C ILE A 457 -2.31 2.53 -9.42
N THR A 458 -2.58 1.25 -9.67
CA THR A 458 -1.55 0.24 -9.96
C THR A 458 -1.30 0.06 -11.45
N ASP A 459 -2.32 0.25 -12.29
CA ASP A 459 -2.18 0.19 -13.75
C ASP A 459 -3.20 1.09 -14.47
N TYR A 460 -2.92 1.38 -15.74
CA TYR A 460 -3.78 2.10 -16.67
C TYR A 460 -4.06 1.29 -17.95
N ILE A 461 -5.33 1.14 -18.30
CA ILE A 461 -5.79 0.38 -19.47
C ILE A 461 -6.45 1.36 -20.44
N ALA A 462 -5.75 1.68 -21.53
CA ALA A 462 -6.28 2.53 -22.58
C ALA A 462 -7.51 1.89 -23.25
N GLY A 463 -8.51 2.70 -23.62
CA GLY A 463 -9.71 2.22 -24.28
C GLY A 463 -10.84 3.24 -24.34
N THR A 464 -12.01 2.79 -24.80
CA THR A 464 -13.25 3.57 -24.80
C THR A 464 -14.36 2.74 -24.14
N PRO A 465 -14.57 2.86 -22.82
CA PRO A 465 -13.88 3.77 -21.89
C PRO A 465 -12.49 3.28 -21.47
N ALA A 466 -11.61 4.21 -21.12
CA ALA A 466 -10.34 3.90 -20.45
C ALA A 466 -10.60 3.47 -19.00
N LYS A 467 -9.72 2.63 -18.46
CA LYS A 467 -9.86 2.08 -17.11
C LYS A 467 -8.55 2.12 -16.34
N VAL A 468 -8.63 1.97 -15.03
CA VAL A 468 -7.48 1.82 -14.13
C VAL A 468 -7.68 0.62 -13.21
N THR A 469 -6.57 0.09 -12.71
CA THR A 469 -6.61 -0.78 -11.53
C THR A 469 -6.20 0.01 -10.30
N ILE A 470 -6.83 -0.28 -9.16
CA ILE A 470 -6.64 0.43 -7.90
C ILE A 470 -6.44 -0.60 -6.79
N ASP A 471 -5.35 -0.40 -6.04
CA ASP A 471 -5.11 -0.98 -4.72
C ASP A 471 -5.68 0.00 -3.67
N ASN A 472 -6.72 -0.43 -2.97
CA ASN A 472 -7.47 0.36 -2.00
C ASN A 472 -7.15 -0.14 -0.59
N GLN A 473 -6.73 0.77 0.29
CA GLN A 473 -6.09 0.46 1.58
C GLN A 473 -7.07 -0.06 2.66
N TRP A 474 -8.22 -0.58 2.24
CA TRP A 474 -9.25 -1.25 3.05
C TRP A 474 -9.35 -2.77 2.76
N GLY A 475 -8.38 -3.33 2.04
CA GLY A 475 -8.29 -4.75 1.71
C GLY A 475 -8.83 -5.13 0.34
N LYS A 476 -8.56 -6.37 -0.08
CA LYS A 476 -8.81 -6.89 -1.43
C LYS A 476 -10.24 -6.78 -1.92
N ARG A 477 -11.23 -6.77 -1.02
CA ARG A 477 -12.64 -6.58 -1.41
C ARG A 477 -12.93 -5.17 -1.93
N ALA A 478 -12.14 -4.19 -1.50
CA ALA A 478 -12.24 -2.80 -1.91
C ALA A 478 -11.38 -2.48 -3.15
N ASP A 479 -10.51 -3.41 -3.57
CA ASP A 479 -9.64 -3.26 -4.74
C ASP A 479 -10.40 -3.31 -6.06
N HIS A 480 -9.96 -2.49 -7.01
CA HIS A 480 -10.38 -2.57 -8.41
C HIS A 480 -9.25 -3.18 -9.23
N ASP A 481 -9.13 -4.50 -9.21
CA ASP A 481 -8.04 -5.22 -9.87
C ASP A 481 -8.26 -5.41 -11.38
N ALA A 482 -7.43 -6.23 -12.03
CA ALA A 482 -7.56 -6.52 -13.46
C ALA A 482 -8.88 -7.24 -13.83
N ALA A 483 -9.52 -7.94 -12.88
CA ALA A 483 -10.82 -8.57 -13.09
C ALA A 483 -11.98 -7.58 -12.93
N ARG A 484 -11.80 -6.55 -12.09
CA ARG A 484 -12.76 -5.46 -11.87
C ARG A 484 -12.12 -4.08 -12.00
N PRO A 485 -11.63 -3.69 -13.19
CA PRO A 485 -10.96 -2.40 -13.37
C PRO A 485 -11.98 -1.26 -13.36
N LEU A 486 -11.63 -0.13 -12.74
CA LEU A 486 -12.48 1.04 -12.58
C LEU A 486 -12.42 1.95 -13.82
N PRO A 487 -13.55 2.40 -14.40
CA PRO A 487 -13.54 3.42 -15.43
C PRO A 487 -12.87 4.73 -14.97
N VAL A 488 -12.08 5.36 -15.85
CA VAL A 488 -11.42 6.64 -15.54
C VAL A 488 -12.43 7.75 -15.25
N HIS A 489 -13.61 7.68 -15.89
CA HIS A 489 -14.72 8.59 -15.62
C HIS A 489 -15.13 8.55 -14.14
N ASP A 490 -15.39 7.36 -13.60
CA ASP A 490 -15.85 7.18 -12.22
C ASP A 490 -14.78 7.65 -11.23
N LEU A 491 -13.50 7.31 -11.48
CA LEU A 491 -12.38 7.84 -10.70
C LEU A 491 -12.34 9.37 -10.75
N TYR A 492 -12.50 9.98 -11.93
CA TYR A 492 -12.47 11.43 -12.09
C TYR A 492 -13.58 12.12 -11.27
N GLN A 493 -14.79 11.55 -11.25
CA GLN A 493 -15.88 12.05 -10.42
C GLN A 493 -15.51 12.04 -8.93
N SER A 494 -14.93 10.95 -8.43
CA SER A 494 -14.50 10.90 -7.02
C SER A 494 -13.35 11.86 -6.71
N ILE A 495 -12.43 12.12 -7.67
CA ILE A 495 -11.37 13.14 -7.48
C ILE A 495 -11.97 14.56 -7.43
N LYS A 496 -13.02 14.84 -8.21
CA LYS A 496 -13.71 16.14 -8.21
C LYS A 496 -14.48 16.39 -6.90
N GLY A 497 -14.98 15.33 -6.28
CA GLY A 497 -15.61 15.35 -4.96
C GLY A 497 -17.11 15.62 -4.98
N LYS A 498 -17.73 15.46 -3.81
CA LYS A 498 -19.18 15.41 -3.61
C LYS A 498 -19.97 16.54 -4.25
N SER A 499 -19.59 17.80 -4.09
CA SER A 499 -20.38 18.93 -4.62
C SER A 499 -20.48 18.93 -6.15
N HIS A 500 -19.42 18.49 -6.83
CA HIS A 500 -19.44 18.34 -8.28
C HIS A 500 -20.39 17.21 -8.69
N VAL A 501 -20.30 16.06 -8.02
CA VAL A 501 -21.13 14.89 -8.32
C VAL A 501 -22.60 15.16 -8.05
N ILE A 502 -22.96 15.89 -6.99
CA ILE A 502 -24.35 16.36 -6.77
C ILE A 502 -24.84 17.13 -7.99
N THR A 503 -24.05 18.07 -8.50
CA THR A 503 -24.43 18.90 -9.66
C THR A 503 -24.64 18.06 -10.93
N GLU A 504 -23.76 17.09 -11.19
CA GLU A 504 -23.90 16.22 -12.37
C GLU A 504 -25.08 15.25 -12.22
N LEU A 505 -25.28 14.66 -11.03
CA LEU A 505 -26.42 13.80 -10.75
C LEU A 505 -27.76 14.53 -10.84
N GLU A 506 -27.84 15.79 -10.41
CA GLU A 506 -29.06 16.60 -10.59
C GLU A 506 -29.43 16.75 -12.07
N LYS A 507 -28.44 17.01 -12.93
CA LYS A 507 -28.66 17.10 -14.38
C LYS A 507 -29.12 15.76 -14.95
N ASP A 508 -28.42 14.69 -14.60
CA ASP A 508 -28.73 13.34 -15.07
C ASP A 508 -30.13 12.88 -14.65
N VAL A 509 -30.47 13.04 -13.36
CA VAL A 509 -31.78 12.69 -12.81
C VAL A 509 -32.89 13.52 -13.47
N THR A 510 -32.66 14.82 -13.67
CA THR A 510 -33.64 15.69 -14.35
C THR A 510 -33.85 15.24 -15.79
N ALA A 511 -32.77 15.01 -16.54
CA ALA A 511 -32.85 14.56 -17.93
C ALA A 511 -33.54 13.19 -18.07
N ALA A 512 -33.24 12.25 -17.16
CA ALA A 512 -33.86 10.93 -17.09
C ALA A 512 -35.37 11.02 -16.84
N LYS A 513 -35.79 11.89 -15.91
CA LYS A 513 -37.20 12.16 -15.63
C LYS A 513 -37.92 12.78 -16.83
N GLU A 514 -37.31 13.78 -17.48
CA GLU A 514 -37.86 14.44 -18.67
C GLU A 514 -37.99 13.47 -19.86
N ALA A 515 -37.08 12.50 -19.97
CA ALA A 515 -37.14 11.44 -20.97
C ALA A 515 -38.17 10.34 -20.64
N GLY A 516 -38.81 10.38 -19.47
CA GLY A 516 -39.73 9.33 -19.01
C GLY A 516 -39.03 8.01 -18.66
N CYS A 517 -37.73 8.06 -18.37
CA CYS A 517 -36.90 6.92 -17.98
C CYS A 517 -36.14 7.26 -16.68
N PRO A 518 -36.83 7.47 -15.55
CA PRO A 518 -36.19 7.80 -14.28
C PRO A 518 -35.20 6.71 -13.85
N ASP A 519 -34.10 7.12 -13.22
CA ASP A 519 -33.04 6.25 -12.73
C ASP A 519 -33.04 6.28 -11.20
N GLN A 520 -33.78 5.35 -10.57
CA GLN A 520 -33.92 5.30 -9.12
C GLN A 520 -32.59 5.11 -8.39
N TYR A 521 -31.60 4.47 -9.02
CA TYR A 521 -30.27 4.32 -8.44
C TYR A 521 -29.58 5.68 -8.30
N LYS A 522 -29.58 6.50 -9.37
CA LYS A 522 -29.03 7.86 -9.34
C LYS A 522 -29.82 8.78 -8.42
N GLU A 523 -31.14 8.64 -8.35
CA GLU A 523 -31.97 9.41 -7.43
C GLU A 523 -31.65 9.11 -5.96
N LEU A 524 -31.45 7.84 -5.60
CA LEU A 524 -31.03 7.44 -4.26
C LEU A 524 -29.64 8.02 -3.92
N ASP A 525 -28.70 7.93 -4.86
CA ASP A 525 -27.36 8.49 -4.65
C ASP A 525 -27.37 10.00 -4.49
N LEU A 526 -28.14 10.71 -5.33
CA LEU A 526 -28.32 12.14 -5.22
C LEU A 526 -28.93 12.55 -3.88
N ALA A 527 -29.98 11.86 -3.44
CA ALA A 527 -30.63 12.13 -2.16
C ALA A 527 -29.64 11.96 -0.98
N ARG A 528 -28.85 10.88 -1.01
CA ARG A 528 -27.81 10.59 -0.01
C ARG A 528 -26.74 11.68 0.02
N LEU A 529 -26.17 12.04 -1.14
CA LEU A 529 -25.12 13.04 -1.22
C LEU A 529 -25.62 14.42 -0.77
N LYS A 530 -26.83 14.82 -1.17
CA LYS A 530 -27.45 16.06 -0.68
C LYS A 530 -27.64 16.09 0.83
N PHE A 531 -28.02 14.96 1.43
CA PHE A 531 -28.16 14.85 2.88
C PHE A 531 -26.80 14.97 3.57
N GLN A 532 -25.78 14.26 3.09
CA GLN A 532 -24.42 14.33 3.60
C GLN A 532 -23.76 15.72 3.40
N ASP A 533 -24.20 16.48 2.39
CA ASP A 533 -23.74 17.86 2.14
C ASP A 533 -24.56 18.92 2.91
N GLY A 534 -25.59 18.50 3.66
CA GLY A 534 -26.45 19.41 4.41
C GLY A 534 -27.42 20.23 3.55
N GLN A 535 -27.59 19.88 2.27
CA GLN A 535 -28.54 20.53 1.36
C GLN A 535 -29.99 20.11 1.61
N THR A 536 -30.20 19.02 2.35
CA THR A 536 -31.52 18.54 2.75
C THR A 536 -31.54 18.16 4.23
N THR A 537 -32.72 18.24 4.85
CA THR A 537 -32.92 17.81 6.23
C THR A 537 -33.01 16.29 6.32
N LEU A 538 -32.84 15.74 7.53
CA LEU A 538 -33.08 14.31 7.77
C LEU A 538 -34.51 13.93 7.37
N ASP A 539 -35.52 14.72 7.76
CA ASP A 539 -36.93 14.43 7.46
C ASP A 539 -37.22 14.41 5.96
N ASP A 540 -36.60 15.29 5.18
CA ASP A 540 -36.78 15.33 3.73
C ASP A 540 -36.03 14.19 3.02
N PHE A 541 -34.85 13.84 3.52
CA PHE A 541 -34.14 12.65 3.08
C PHE A 541 -34.93 11.36 3.39
N GLU A 542 -35.50 11.22 4.59
CA GLU A 542 -36.37 10.10 4.97
C GLU A 542 -37.55 9.94 3.99
N LYS A 543 -38.23 11.05 3.67
CA LYS A 543 -39.37 11.04 2.73
C LYS A 543 -38.95 10.59 1.34
N GLU A 544 -37.77 11.05 0.89
CA GLU A 544 -37.27 10.73 -0.44
C GLU A 544 -36.87 9.25 -0.56
N VAL A 545 -36.18 8.71 0.45
CA VAL A 545 -35.85 7.27 0.52
C VAL A 545 -37.12 6.42 0.53
N ILE A 546 -38.16 6.81 1.30
CA ILE A 546 -39.45 6.10 1.34
C ILE A 546 -40.15 6.14 -0.03
N ARG A 547 -40.10 7.28 -0.74
CA ARG A 547 -40.67 7.41 -2.08
C ARG A 547 -39.95 6.46 -3.05
N LEU A 548 -38.63 6.50 -3.07
CA LEU A 548 -37.79 5.69 -3.96
C LEU A 548 -37.91 4.19 -3.65
N ALA A 549 -38.03 3.79 -2.38
CA ALA A 549 -38.25 2.40 -2.01
C ALA A 549 -39.52 1.81 -2.66
N LYS A 550 -40.62 2.57 -2.65
CA LYS A 550 -41.88 2.15 -3.29
C LYS A 550 -41.74 2.05 -4.81
N GLU A 551 -41.04 3.00 -5.43
CA GLU A 551 -40.80 2.96 -6.88
C GLU A 551 -39.93 1.76 -7.27
N VAL A 552 -38.90 1.44 -6.49
CA VAL A 552 -38.04 0.26 -6.71
C VAL A 552 -38.84 -1.04 -6.53
N GLU A 553 -39.79 -1.10 -5.60
CA GLU A 553 -40.68 -2.25 -5.43
C GLU A 553 -41.58 -2.49 -6.65
N GLU A 554 -42.01 -1.41 -7.31
CA GLU A 554 -42.86 -1.44 -8.50
C GLU A 554 -42.09 -1.72 -9.80
N MET A 555 -40.75 -1.68 -9.78
CA MET A 555 -39.90 -1.99 -10.95
C MET A 555 -40.04 -3.46 -11.40
N PRO A 556 -39.88 -3.74 -12.71
CA PRO A 556 -39.69 -5.11 -13.20
C PRO A 556 -38.52 -5.81 -12.49
N ASP A 557 -38.61 -7.12 -12.29
CA ASP A 557 -37.52 -7.90 -11.72
C ASP A 557 -36.39 -8.11 -12.73
N ASP A 558 -35.54 -7.09 -12.85
CA ASP A 558 -34.39 -7.05 -13.73
C ASP A 558 -33.13 -6.55 -12.99
N ASP A 559 -32.03 -6.39 -13.72
CA ASP A 559 -30.76 -5.94 -13.14
C ASP A 559 -30.82 -4.50 -12.60
N ASN A 560 -31.69 -3.65 -13.13
CA ASN A 560 -31.86 -2.28 -12.63
C ASN A 560 -32.57 -2.29 -11.28
N ARG A 561 -33.61 -3.11 -11.12
CA ARG A 561 -34.25 -3.30 -9.82
C ARG A 561 -33.26 -3.85 -8.81
N LYS A 562 -32.50 -4.89 -9.14
CA LYS A 562 -31.49 -5.48 -8.24
C LYS A 562 -30.47 -4.45 -7.76
N ARG A 563 -29.88 -3.69 -8.68
CA ARG A 563 -28.94 -2.61 -8.35
C ARG A 563 -29.57 -1.53 -7.47
N SER A 564 -30.79 -1.13 -7.77
CA SER A 564 -31.52 -0.12 -6.99
C SER A 564 -31.88 -0.64 -5.59
N THR A 565 -32.25 -1.92 -5.45
CA THR A 565 -32.50 -2.56 -4.16
C THR A 565 -31.22 -2.66 -3.32
N GLU A 566 -30.10 -3.05 -3.92
CA GLU A 566 -28.81 -3.07 -3.22
C GLU A 566 -28.38 -1.67 -2.78
N ARG A 567 -28.58 -0.66 -3.64
CA ARG A 567 -28.33 0.74 -3.31
C ARG A 567 -29.21 1.24 -2.18
N LEU A 568 -30.50 0.91 -2.21
CA LEU A 568 -31.45 1.25 -1.17
C LEU A 568 -31.00 0.66 0.17
N ARG A 569 -30.60 -0.62 0.18
CA ARG A 569 -30.08 -1.30 1.37
C ARG A 569 -28.86 -0.57 1.94
N SER A 570 -27.83 -0.35 1.13
CA SER A 570 -26.62 0.38 1.54
C SER A 570 -26.94 1.80 2.04
N THR A 571 -27.86 2.49 1.37
CA THR A 571 -28.31 3.82 1.81
C THR A 571 -29.00 3.76 3.16
N MET A 572 -29.86 2.77 3.39
CA MET A 572 -30.57 2.58 4.65
C MET A 572 -29.65 2.20 5.81
N ASP A 573 -28.59 1.40 5.56
CA ASP A 573 -27.60 1.01 6.58
C ASP A 573 -26.86 2.23 7.16
N THR A 574 -26.84 3.34 6.42
CA THR A 574 -26.17 4.58 6.85
C THR A 574 -27.07 5.52 7.65
N ILE A 575 -28.35 5.19 7.77
CA ILE A 575 -29.33 6.00 8.49
C ILE A 575 -29.51 5.44 9.90
N GLN A 576 -29.79 6.33 10.87
CA GLN A 576 -30.09 5.92 12.24
C GLN A 576 -31.20 4.86 12.28
N LEU A 577 -31.06 3.88 13.19
CA LEU A 577 -32.01 2.78 13.41
C LEU A 577 -33.48 3.26 13.53
N ALA A 578 -33.72 4.45 14.08
CA ALA A 578 -35.04 5.03 14.18
C ALA A 578 -35.70 5.29 12.81
N VAL A 579 -34.91 5.67 11.81
CA VAL A 579 -35.37 5.88 10.44
C VAL A 579 -35.68 4.56 9.77
N ILE A 580 -34.76 3.60 9.88
CA ILE A 580 -34.95 2.21 9.44
C ILE A 580 -36.30 1.67 9.93
N LEU A 581 -36.58 1.82 11.24
CA LEU A 581 -37.84 1.36 11.84
C LEU A 581 -39.07 2.11 11.30
N LYS A 582 -38.97 3.40 10.93
CA LYS A 582 -40.09 4.12 10.29
C LYS A 582 -40.34 3.59 8.88
N VAL A 583 -39.29 3.38 8.08
CA VAL A 583 -39.38 2.84 6.70
C VAL A 583 -40.04 1.47 6.74
N LEU A 584 -39.52 0.55 7.55
CA LEU A 584 -40.06 -0.81 7.71
C LEU A 584 -41.53 -0.82 8.17
N ARG A 585 -41.92 0.10 9.09
CA ARG A 585 -43.33 0.23 9.52
C ARG A 585 -44.24 0.72 8.40
N GLN A 586 -43.76 1.58 7.50
CA GLN A 586 -44.54 2.04 6.37
C GLN A 586 -44.68 0.96 5.30
N GLU A 587 -43.61 0.20 5.02
CA GLU A 587 -43.67 -0.95 4.12
C GLU A 587 -44.60 -2.04 4.62
N LYS A 588 -44.53 -2.42 5.91
CA LYS A 588 -45.44 -3.43 6.49
C LYS A 588 -46.93 -3.06 6.35
N LYS A 589 -47.25 -1.75 6.33
CA LYS A 589 -48.61 -1.26 6.06
C LYS A 589 -48.99 -1.36 4.58
N ALA A 590 -48.04 -1.40 3.66
CA ALA A 590 -48.25 -1.57 2.24
C ALA A 590 -48.29 -3.06 1.83
N SER A 591 -47.36 -3.89 2.32
CA SER A 591 -47.25 -5.33 2.00
C SER A 591 -48.36 -6.19 2.60
N THR A 592 -49.04 -5.73 3.64
CA THR A 592 -50.30 -6.35 4.11
C THR A 592 -51.42 -6.36 3.04
N ARG A 593 -51.21 -5.75 1.87
CA ARG A 593 -52.15 -5.77 0.72
C ARG A 593 -51.68 -6.60 -0.48
N LYS A 594 -50.40 -6.94 -0.62
CA LYS A 594 -49.83 -7.76 -1.71
C LYS A 594 -48.56 -8.45 -1.16
N GLY A 595 -48.47 -9.78 -1.26
CA GLY A 595 -47.48 -10.61 -0.53
C GLY A 595 -45.99 -10.26 -0.71
N SER A 596 -45.16 -10.81 0.19
CA SER A 596 -43.68 -10.72 0.38
C SER A 596 -43.00 -9.39 0.02
N SER A 597 -42.48 -8.68 1.03
CA SER A 597 -41.72 -7.43 0.89
C SER A 597 -40.27 -7.68 0.45
N PRO A 598 -39.66 -6.78 -0.35
CA PRO A 598 -38.21 -6.80 -0.68
C PRO A 598 -37.29 -6.72 0.55
N LEU A 599 -37.80 -6.29 1.71
CA LEU A 599 -37.07 -6.18 2.97
C LEU A 599 -37.41 -7.33 3.94
N ASP A 600 -38.17 -8.35 3.56
CA ASP A 600 -38.50 -9.46 4.47
C ASP A 600 -37.25 -10.30 4.87
N ASP A 601 -36.17 -10.23 4.09
CA ASP A 601 -34.87 -10.86 4.39
C ASP A 601 -33.94 -9.98 5.27
N TRP A 602 -34.43 -8.86 5.79
CA TRP A 602 -33.65 -8.04 6.73
C TRP A 602 -33.65 -8.66 8.13
N HIS A 603 -32.49 -9.23 8.50
CA HIS A 603 -32.18 -9.63 9.86
C HIS A 603 -31.46 -8.47 10.58
N LEU A 604 -32.12 -7.93 11.62
CA LEU A 604 -31.56 -6.92 12.55
C LEU A 604 -30.52 -7.50 13.49
#